data_AF-A0A2E7F5T8-F1
#
_entry.id   AF-A0A2E7F5T8-F1
#
_cell.length_a   1.000
_cell.length_b   1.000
_cell.length_c   1.000
_cell.angle_alpha   90.00
_cell.angle_beta   90.00
_cell.angle_gamma   90.00
#
_symmetry.space_group_name_H-M   'P 1'
#
loop_
_entity.id
_entity.type
_entity.pdbx_description
1 polymer ?
#
loop_
_entity_poly.entity_id
_entity_poly.type
_entity_poly.pdbx_seq_one_letter_code
_entity_poly.pdbx_strand_id
1 'polypeptide(L)'
;APIASFRSGRGVVSDDHPLTVMLPVAAELWEETDLVIGIGSRLEGPYMRWNQMQWMERPADPRLVRIDIDPQEMDYWAPDAALVGDSKPTTKALTAALAARGVNFEDRSAKIAAAKAKVREEIIAVQPQMDILDTVRDILPADGFVTGEMTQVGFTSQVGFPVYAPRTYVTCGHQDGLGYGFLTALGVKVANPNKMVICLTGDGGFQFGLQDLATAKQFSINLITIVFNNAAYGNVRRDQETRYGGRVIGADLENPDFPALATAYGVGAYQVMDVAGLRTSLKEAAAKSEPAVIDFVLEKGSEVSPWPFIIRDTWANG
;
A
#
# COMPACT_ATOMS: atom_id res chain seq x y z
N ALA A 1 9.89 -7.96 19.57
CA ALA A 1 8.66 -8.52 18.96
C ALA A 1 8.57 -8.06 17.51
N PRO A 2 7.96 -8.83 16.60
CA PRO A 2 7.69 -8.38 15.24
C PRO A 2 6.79 -7.13 15.26
N ILE A 3 7.02 -6.21 14.32
CA ILE A 3 6.29 -4.94 14.18
C ILE A 3 5.59 -4.96 12.83
N ALA A 4 4.26 -5.04 12.85
CA ALA A 4 3.43 -4.98 11.67
C ALA A 4 2.68 -3.65 11.63
N SER A 5 2.57 -3.06 10.44
CA SER A 5 1.75 -1.87 10.22
C SER A 5 0.75 -2.14 9.11
N PHE A 6 -0.50 -1.75 9.33
CA PHE A 6 -1.47 -1.65 8.24
C PHE A 6 -1.16 -0.42 7.37
N ARG A 7 -1.93 -0.22 6.29
CA ARG A 7 -1.70 0.79 5.23
C ARG A 7 -1.17 2.14 5.74
N SER A 8 -1.89 2.82 6.62
CA SER A 8 -1.57 4.17 7.10
C SER A 8 -0.50 4.25 8.19
N GLY A 9 -0.17 3.12 8.83
CA GLY A 9 0.87 3.05 9.87
C GLY A 9 2.27 2.78 9.32
N ARG A 10 2.38 2.42 8.03
CA ARG A 10 3.66 2.05 7.43
C ARG A 10 4.67 3.19 7.50
N GLY A 11 5.92 2.84 7.79
CA GLY A 11 7.02 3.80 7.95
C GLY A 11 7.12 4.46 9.33
N VAL A 12 6.18 4.26 10.25
CA VAL A 12 6.35 4.68 11.67
C VAL A 12 7.59 4.01 12.27
N VAL A 13 7.79 2.73 11.93
CA VAL A 13 9.08 2.04 12.04
C VAL A 13 9.47 1.66 10.61
N SER A 14 10.73 1.91 10.24
CA SER A 14 11.24 1.59 8.90
C SER A 14 11.13 0.09 8.62
N ASP A 15 10.77 -0.28 7.38
CA ASP A 15 10.78 -1.67 6.92
C ASP A 15 12.19 -2.28 6.82
N ASP A 16 13.24 -1.45 6.85
CA ASP A 16 14.63 -1.91 6.96
C ASP A 16 14.97 -2.42 8.38
N HIS A 17 14.16 -2.09 9.38
CA HIS A 17 14.37 -2.58 10.73
C HIS A 17 14.16 -4.10 10.76
N PRO A 18 15.05 -4.88 11.41
CA PRO A 18 15.02 -6.35 11.34
C PRO A 18 13.71 -6.96 11.86
N LEU A 19 13.05 -6.29 12.81
CA LEU A 19 11.80 -6.72 13.39
C LEU A 19 10.54 -6.24 12.65
N THR A 20 10.66 -5.33 11.67
CA THR A 20 9.49 -4.88 10.90
C THR A 20 9.10 -5.96 9.90
N VAL A 21 7.81 -6.26 9.83
CA VAL A 21 7.22 -7.30 9.01
C VAL A 21 6.04 -6.76 8.20
N MET A 22 5.92 -7.23 6.96
CA MET A 22 4.74 -6.97 6.12
C MET A 22 3.55 -7.81 6.62
N LEU A 23 2.33 -7.41 6.28
CA LEU A 23 1.12 -8.11 6.74
C LEU A 23 1.09 -9.62 6.43
N PRO A 24 1.54 -10.13 5.26
CA PRO A 24 1.53 -11.58 5.04
C PRO A 24 2.49 -12.32 5.97
N VAL A 25 3.62 -11.71 6.33
CA VAL A 25 4.55 -12.24 7.34
C VAL A 25 3.93 -12.16 8.74
N ALA A 26 3.23 -11.08 9.06
CA ALA A 26 2.50 -10.98 10.33
C ALA A 26 1.42 -12.06 10.46
N ALA A 27 0.73 -12.39 9.35
CA ALA A 27 -0.22 -13.48 9.29
C ALA A 27 0.44 -14.85 9.54
N GLU A 28 1.63 -15.08 8.97
CA GLU A 28 2.42 -16.30 9.20
C GLU A 28 2.78 -16.47 10.68
N LEU A 29 3.13 -15.37 11.34
CA LEU A 29 3.50 -15.37 12.76
C LEU A 29 2.27 -15.37 13.70
N TRP A 30 1.06 -15.18 13.18
CA TRP A 30 -0.14 -14.98 13.98
C TRP A 30 -0.50 -16.18 14.85
N GLU A 31 -0.38 -17.40 14.31
CA GLU A 31 -0.76 -18.64 15.02
C GLU A 31 0.05 -18.88 16.31
N GLU A 32 1.28 -18.38 16.36
CA GLU A 32 2.17 -18.49 17.51
C GLU A 32 2.21 -17.20 18.35
N THR A 33 1.32 -16.24 18.06
CA THR A 33 1.23 -14.99 18.81
C THR A 33 0.34 -15.21 20.03
N ASP A 34 0.86 -14.88 21.21
CA ASP A 34 0.18 -14.97 22.52
C ASP A 34 -0.24 -13.59 23.07
N LEU A 35 0.33 -12.52 22.52
CA LEU A 35 0.06 -11.14 22.89
C LEU A 35 0.17 -10.21 21.66
N VAL A 36 -0.86 -9.39 21.47
CA VAL A 36 -0.87 -8.27 20.52
C VAL A 36 -0.93 -6.95 21.30
N ILE A 37 -0.06 -6.01 20.91
CA ILE A 37 -0.09 -4.63 21.38
C ILE A 37 -0.48 -3.73 20.21
N GLY A 38 -1.74 -3.29 20.17
CA GLY A 38 -2.22 -2.32 19.18
C GLY A 38 -1.85 -0.90 19.59
N ILE A 39 -1.22 -0.15 18.70
CA ILE A 39 -0.78 1.23 18.94
C ILE A 39 -1.40 2.13 17.87
N GLY A 40 -2.36 2.98 18.24
CA GLY A 40 -3.07 3.87 17.32
C GLY A 40 -3.72 3.12 16.15
N SER A 41 -4.31 1.96 16.46
CA SER A 41 -4.82 1.03 15.45
C SER A 41 -6.07 0.32 15.96
N ARG A 42 -7.04 0.17 15.07
CA ARG A 42 -8.24 -0.64 15.28
C ARG A 42 -7.97 -2.13 15.25
N LEU A 43 -6.86 -2.57 14.64
CA LEU A 43 -6.46 -3.98 14.41
C LEU A 43 -7.43 -4.85 13.59
N GLU A 44 -8.71 -4.47 13.51
CA GLU A 44 -9.75 -5.16 12.76
C GLU A 44 -9.39 -5.37 11.29
N GLY A 45 -8.88 -4.35 10.61
CA GLY A 45 -8.58 -4.39 9.17
C GLY A 45 -7.62 -5.52 8.77
N PRO A 46 -6.43 -5.62 9.38
CA PRO A 46 -5.54 -6.76 9.21
C PRO A 46 -6.20 -8.12 9.52
N TYR A 47 -6.85 -8.26 10.68
CA TYR A 47 -7.36 -9.56 11.09
C TYR A 47 -8.56 -10.01 10.27
N MET A 48 -9.49 -9.11 9.94
CA MET A 48 -10.61 -9.38 9.02
C MET A 48 -10.10 -10.02 7.73
N ARG A 49 -8.98 -9.55 7.19
CA ARG A 49 -8.39 -10.13 5.98
C ARG A 49 -7.80 -11.51 6.20
N TRP A 50 -7.27 -11.80 7.39
CA TRP A 50 -6.76 -13.13 7.73
C TRP A 50 -7.86 -14.10 8.15
N ASN A 51 -9.02 -13.59 8.56
CA ASN A 51 -10.17 -14.36 9.02
C ASN A 51 -11.35 -14.29 8.02
N GLN A 52 -11.11 -14.63 6.76
CA GLN A 52 -12.15 -14.81 5.74
C GLN A 52 -13.12 -13.61 5.58
N MET A 53 -12.62 -12.39 5.74
CA MET A 53 -13.40 -11.15 5.69
C MET A 53 -14.48 -11.02 6.78
N GLN A 54 -14.38 -11.79 7.87
CA GLN A 54 -15.24 -11.64 9.05
C GLN A 54 -14.75 -10.47 9.91
N TRP A 55 -15.61 -9.46 10.08
CA TRP A 55 -15.20 -8.15 10.58
C TRP A 55 -15.49 -7.90 12.07
N MET A 56 -16.43 -8.62 12.69
CA MET A 56 -16.87 -8.33 14.08
C MET A 56 -16.25 -9.20 15.16
N GLU A 57 -15.60 -10.31 14.81
CA GLU A 57 -15.18 -11.29 15.80
C GLU A 57 -13.72 -11.07 16.20
N ARG A 58 -13.51 -10.59 17.43
CA ARG A 58 -12.20 -10.64 18.08
C ARG A 58 -11.90 -12.11 18.40
N PRO A 59 -10.72 -12.65 18.04
CA PRO A 59 -10.36 -14.00 18.45
C PRO A 59 -10.11 -14.07 19.96
N ALA A 60 -10.36 -15.25 20.55
CA ALA A 60 -10.13 -15.49 21.97
C ALA A 60 -8.65 -15.34 22.37
N ASP A 61 -7.75 -15.82 21.51
CA ASP A 61 -6.30 -15.64 21.59
C ASP A 61 -5.80 -14.95 20.31
N PRO A 62 -4.77 -14.09 20.36
CA PRO A 62 -3.95 -13.71 21.52
C PRO A 62 -4.62 -12.75 22.51
N ARG A 63 -3.96 -12.57 23.67
CA ARG A 63 -4.27 -11.45 24.56
C ARG A 63 -4.04 -10.12 23.85
N LEU A 64 -4.85 -9.12 24.18
CA LEU A 64 -4.90 -7.84 23.49
C LEU A 64 -4.69 -6.67 24.45
N VAL A 65 -3.61 -5.92 24.22
CA VAL A 65 -3.39 -4.59 24.81
C VAL A 65 -3.61 -3.55 23.73
N ARG A 66 -4.37 -2.50 24.00
CA ARG A 66 -4.57 -1.40 23.04
C ARG A 66 -4.21 -0.05 23.63
N ILE A 67 -3.48 0.72 22.83
CA ILE A 67 -3.15 2.12 23.05
C ILE A 67 -3.86 2.93 21.99
N ASP A 68 -4.84 3.73 22.37
CA ASP A 68 -5.54 4.62 21.45
C ASP A 68 -5.88 5.94 22.13
N ILE A 69 -5.92 7.03 21.35
CA ILE A 69 -6.24 8.36 21.87
C ILE A 69 -7.76 8.52 22.06
N ASP A 70 -8.55 7.80 21.26
CA ASP A 70 -10.01 7.86 21.32
C ASP A 70 -10.56 6.72 22.20
N PRO A 71 -11.25 7.02 23.31
CA PRO A 71 -11.84 6.00 24.16
C PRO A 71 -12.90 5.15 23.45
N GLN A 72 -13.59 5.66 22.41
CA GLN A 72 -14.62 4.90 21.67
C GLN A 72 -14.02 3.72 20.91
N GLU A 73 -12.74 3.80 20.57
CA GLU A 73 -12.04 2.73 19.87
C GLU A 73 -11.94 1.45 20.72
N MET A 74 -12.16 1.54 22.04
CA MET A 74 -12.15 0.39 22.95
C MET A 74 -13.46 -0.43 22.91
N ASP A 75 -14.53 0.11 22.32
CA ASP A 75 -15.80 -0.61 22.14
C ASP A 75 -15.71 -1.64 21.00
N TYR A 76 -14.87 -1.34 20.01
CA TYR A 76 -14.49 -2.24 18.92
C TYR A 76 -13.34 -3.11 19.39
N TRP A 77 -13.41 -4.43 19.22
CA TRP A 77 -12.32 -5.32 19.61
C TRP A 77 -11.83 -5.05 21.05
N ALA A 78 -12.76 -5.14 22.01
CA ALA A 78 -12.52 -4.81 23.41
C ALA A 78 -11.22 -5.47 23.92
N PRO A 79 -10.22 -4.69 24.40
CA PRO A 79 -8.93 -5.23 24.80
C PRO A 79 -8.96 -5.81 26.21
N ASP A 80 -8.02 -6.71 26.52
CA ASP A 80 -7.80 -7.20 27.89
C ASP A 80 -7.15 -6.12 28.77
N ALA A 81 -6.43 -5.18 28.16
CA ALA A 81 -5.96 -3.96 28.81
C ALA A 81 -6.04 -2.76 27.86
N ALA A 82 -6.80 -1.74 28.27
CA ALA A 82 -6.94 -0.48 27.55
C ALA A 82 -6.01 0.60 28.14
N LEU A 83 -5.29 1.30 27.27
CA LEU A 83 -4.44 2.44 27.59
C LEU A 83 -4.90 3.64 26.75
N VAL A 84 -5.83 4.44 27.30
CA VAL A 84 -6.39 5.59 26.59
C VAL A 84 -5.45 6.79 26.71
N GLY A 85 -4.90 7.25 25.59
CA GLY A 85 -4.01 8.41 25.51
C GLY A 85 -3.18 8.46 24.23
N ASP A 86 -2.43 9.55 24.06
CA ASP A 86 -1.50 9.68 22.94
C ASP A 86 -0.47 8.54 22.97
N SER A 87 -0.20 7.94 21.80
CA SER A 87 0.65 6.76 21.70
C SER A 87 2.09 7.05 22.11
N LYS A 88 2.62 8.26 21.89
CA LYS A 88 4.02 8.60 22.18
C LYS A 88 4.34 8.63 23.69
N PRO A 89 3.66 9.41 24.55
CA PRO A 89 3.92 9.37 25.99
C PRO A 89 3.53 8.02 26.61
N THR A 90 2.47 7.37 26.11
CA THR A 90 2.01 6.08 26.65
C THR A 90 3.03 4.97 26.39
N THR A 91 3.53 4.84 25.16
CA THR A 91 4.57 3.84 24.84
C THR A 91 5.88 4.12 25.58
N LYS A 92 6.23 5.40 25.78
CA LYS A 92 7.40 5.79 26.60
C LYS A 92 7.24 5.33 28.06
N ALA A 93 6.08 5.56 28.66
CA ALA A 93 5.79 5.13 30.03
C ALA A 93 5.77 3.60 30.16
N LEU A 94 5.15 2.90 29.20
CA LEU A 94 5.10 1.45 29.15
C LEU A 94 6.51 0.84 29.06
N THR A 95 7.36 1.38 28.17
CA THR A 95 8.74 0.93 28.02
C THR A 95 9.55 1.13 29.30
N ALA A 96 9.39 2.28 29.96
CA ALA A 96 10.07 2.56 31.23
C ALA A 96 9.62 1.59 32.35
N ALA A 97 8.32 1.28 32.43
CA ALA A 97 7.79 0.33 33.40
C ALA A 97 8.31 -1.11 33.16
N LEU A 98 8.41 -1.53 31.90
CA LEU A 98 8.98 -2.84 31.53
C LEU A 98 10.46 -2.93 31.90
N ALA A 99 11.23 -1.87 31.65
CA ALA A 99 12.65 -1.80 32.02
C ALA A 99 12.84 -1.86 33.54
N ALA A 100 12.03 -1.12 34.31
CA ALA A 100 12.09 -1.13 35.78
C ALA A 100 11.77 -2.52 36.38
N ARG A 101 10.97 -3.34 35.69
CA ARG A 101 10.67 -4.72 36.07
C ARG A 101 11.75 -5.72 35.65
N GLY A 102 12.78 -5.29 34.93
CA GLY A 102 13.85 -6.16 34.43
C GLY A 102 13.34 -7.21 33.44
N VAL A 103 12.28 -6.92 32.69
CA VAL A 103 11.74 -7.85 31.69
C VAL A 103 12.77 -8.02 30.58
N ASN A 104 13.27 -9.24 30.41
CA ASN A 104 14.11 -9.61 29.28
C ASN A 104 13.24 -10.23 28.19
N PHE A 105 13.38 -9.76 26.96
CA PHE A 105 12.63 -10.27 25.82
C PHE A 105 13.49 -11.27 25.06
N GLU A 106 12.88 -12.41 24.71
CA GLU A 106 13.48 -13.37 23.80
C GLU A 106 13.83 -12.70 22.46
N ASP A 107 15.03 -12.96 21.94
CA ASP A 107 15.39 -12.56 20.59
C ASP A 107 14.74 -13.48 19.56
N ARG A 108 13.75 -12.94 18.85
CA ARG A 108 13.00 -13.65 17.79
C ARG A 108 13.47 -13.27 16.38
N SER A 109 14.60 -12.57 16.24
CA SER A 109 15.06 -12.02 14.96
C SER A 109 15.28 -13.10 13.90
N ALA A 110 15.84 -14.26 14.27
CA ALA A 110 16.06 -15.37 13.32
C ALA A 110 14.74 -15.95 12.79
N LYS A 111 13.75 -16.15 13.67
CA LYS A 111 12.41 -16.62 13.30
C LYS A 111 11.71 -15.62 12.37
N ILE A 112 11.77 -14.34 12.70
CA ILE A 112 11.19 -13.26 11.90
C ILE A 112 11.87 -13.19 10.52
N ALA A 113 13.20 -13.30 10.47
CA ALA A 113 13.95 -13.33 9.22
C ALA A 113 13.56 -14.52 8.32
N ALA A 114 13.38 -15.71 8.91
CA ALA A 114 12.93 -16.89 8.18
C ALA A 114 11.52 -16.70 7.58
N ALA A 115 10.57 -16.16 8.37
CA ALA A 115 9.23 -15.86 7.89
C ALA A 115 9.22 -14.79 6.78
N LYS A 116 10.06 -13.75 6.91
CA LYS A 116 10.26 -12.73 5.87
C LYS A 116 10.79 -13.34 4.57
N ALA A 117 11.78 -14.23 4.66
CA ALA A 117 12.37 -14.90 3.50
C ALA A 117 11.34 -15.77 2.77
N LYS A 118 10.62 -16.62 3.51
CA LYS A 118 9.53 -17.47 2.97
C LYS A 118 8.50 -16.66 2.19
N VAL A 119 7.92 -15.63 2.82
CA VAL A 119 6.91 -14.78 2.16
C VAL A 119 7.48 -14.02 0.97
N ARG A 120 8.75 -13.60 1.03
CA ARG A 120 9.40 -12.93 -0.11
C ARG A 120 9.55 -13.88 -1.30
N GLU A 121 9.89 -15.14 -1.08
CA GLU A 121 9.97 -16.16 -2.14
C GLU A 121 8.60 -16.47 -2.78
N GLU A 122 7.53 -16.37 -2.01
CA GLU A 122 6.17 -16.59 -2.51
C GLU A 122 5.63 -15.38 -3.30
N ILE A 123 5.80 -14.17 -2.77
CA ILE A 123 5.20 -12.96 -3.34
C ILE A 123 5.81 -12.54 -4.69
N ILE A 124 7.07 -12.94 -4.97
CA ILE A 124 7.71 -12.68 -6.27
C ILE A 124 6.98 -13.35 -7.46
N ALA A 125 6.04 -14.26 -7.21
CA ALA A 125 5.18 -14.81 -8.25
C ALA A 125 4.13 -13.81 -8.77
N VAL A 126 3.87 -12.70 -8.04
CA VAL A 126 2.93 -11.65 -8.46
C VAL A 126 3.59 -10.71 -9.46
N GLN A 127 3.69 -11.17 -10.71
CA GLN A 127 4.36 -10.46 -11.80
C GLN A 127 3.40 -9.92 -12.87
N PRO A 128 3.72 -8.76 -13.50
CA PRO A 128 4.95 -7.96 -13.36
C PRO A 128 4.95 -6.98 -12.17
N GLN A 129 3.94 -7.04 -11.29
CA GLN A 129 3.70 -5.99 -10.29
C GLN A 129 4.83 -5.88 -9.27
N MET A 130 5.43 -7.00 -8.85
CA MET A 130 6.59 -6.96 -7.95
C MET A 130 7.80 -6.28 -8.61
N ASP A 131 8.11 -6.60 -9.87
CA ASP A 131 9.23 -5.99 -10.59
C ASP A 131 9.02 -4.48 -10.84
N ILE A 132 7.76 -4.07 -11.06
CA ILE A 132 7.36 -2.65 -11.12
C ILE A 132 7.65 -1.97 -9.78
N LEU A 133 7.23 -2.58 -8.66
CA LEU A 133 7.40 -2.01 -7.33
C LEU A 133 8.87 -1.96 -6.89
N ASP A 134 9.66 -3.00 -7.18
CA ASP A 134 11.10 -3.01 -6.95
C ASP A 134 11.78 -1.91 -7.78
N THR A 135 11.38 -1.71 -9.04
CA THR A 135 11.88 -0.61 -9.88
C THR A 135 11.52 0.77 -9.32
N VAL A 136 10.30 0.96 -8.82
CA VAL A 136 9.90 2.21 -8.14
C VAL A 136 10.75 2.41 -6.89
N ARG A 137 10.97 1.37 -6.08
CA ARG A 137 11.73 1.46 -4.83
C ARG A 137 13.20 1.80 -5.06
N ASP A 138 13.83 1.22 -6.08
CA ASP A 138 15.22 1.47 -6.49
C ASP A 138 15.47 2.95 -6.84
N ILE A 139 14.50 3.59 -7.48
CA ILE A 139 14.63 4.97 -7.98
C ILE A 139 14.21 5.98 -6.90
N LEU A 140 13.21 5.63 -6.10
CA LEU A 140 12.67 6.51 -5.08
C LEU A 140 13.67 6.66 -3.92
N PRO A 141 14.01 7.89 -3.49
CA PRO A 141 14.75 8.11 -2.25
C PRO A 141 14.02 7.54 -1.02
N ALA A 142 14.76 7.22 0.05
CA ALA A 142 14.18 6.62 1.25
C ALA A 142 13.07 7.48 1.91
N ASP A 143 13.16 8.81 1.74
CA ASP A 143 12.19 9.81 2.18
C ASP A 143 11.24 10.30 1.08
N GLY A 144 11.26 9.66 -0.10
CA GLY A 144 10.35 9.91 -1.19
C GLY A 144 8.98 9.26 -0.96
N PHE A 145 7.95 9.83 -1.58
CA PHE A 145 6.56 9.46 -1.38
C PHE A 145 6.04 8.55 -2.48
N VAL A 146 5.24 7.56 -2.10
CA VAL A 146 4.36 6.80 -2.99
C VAL A 146 2.92 7.03 -2.60
N THR A 147 2.09 7.38 -3.58
CA THR A 147 0.64 7.38 -3.43
C THR A 147 0.05 6.19 -4.17
N GLY A 148 -0.63 5.30 -3.45
CA GLY A 148 -1.28 4.11 -4.02
C GLY A 148 -2.78 4.29 -4.21
N GLU A 149 -3.27 4.02 -5.42
CA GLU A 149 -4.69 3.89 -5.73
C GLU A 149 -5.11 2.40 -5.87
N MET A 150 -6.37 2.15 -6.19
CA MET A 150 -6.97 0.81 -6.34
C MET A 150 -6.65 0.16 -7.70
N THR A 151 -5.38 -0.21 -7.89
CA THR A 151 -4.91 -1.02 -9.02
C THR A 151 -4.30 -2.33 -8.55
N GLN A 152 -4.07 -3.31 -9.45
CA GLN A 152 -3.34 -4.53 -9.06
C GLN A 152 -1.98 -4.18 -8.43
N VAL A 153 -1.22 -3.27 -9.03
CA VAL A 153 0.07 -2.80 -8.47
C VAL A 153 -0.12 -2.07 -7.13
N GLY A 154 -1.17 -1.27 -7.00
CA GLY A 154 -1.53 -0.60 -5.75
C GLY A 154 -1.87 -1.57 -4.63
N PHE A 155 -2.61 -2.66 -4.93
CA PHE A 155 -2.86 -3.76 -3.99
C PHE A 155 -1.57 -4.51 -3.65
N THR A 156 -0.75 -4.87 -4.65
CA THR A 156 0.55 -5.52 -4.42
C THR A 156 1.47 -4.64 -3.57
N SER A 157 1.42 -3.30 -3.72
CA SER A 157 2.25 -2.38 -2.92
C SER A 157 1.94 -2.43 -1.42
N GLN A 158 0.73 -2.83 -1.03
CA GLN A 158 0.34 -2.98 0.37
C GLN A 158 1.06 -4.14 1.05
N VAL A 159 1.50 -5.14 0.26
CA VAL A 159 2.07 -6.40 0.74
C VAL A 159 3.51 -6.64 0.26
N GLY A 160 4.01 -5.88 -0.72
CA GLY A 160 5.33 -6.08 -1.33
C GLY A 160 6.23 -4.85 -1.47
N PHE A 161 5.74 -3.61 -1.29
CA PHE A 161 6.56 -2.40 -1.48
C PHE A 161 7.15 -1.87 -0.17
N PRO A 162 8.47 -1.80 0.05
CA PRO A 162 9.06 -1.30 1.31
C PRO A 162 8.91 0.22 1.56
N VAL A 163 8.66 0.60 2.82
CA VAL A 163 8.45 1.97 3.29
C VAL A 163 9.40 2.29 4.45
N TYR A 164 10.20 3.35 4.30
CA TYR A 164 11.34 3.61 5.19
C TYR A 164 11.16 4.82 6.11
N ALA A 165 10.12 5.64 5.89
CA ALA A 165 9.89 6.86 6.65
C ALA A 165 8.39 7.07 6.92
N PRO A 166 8.03 7.74 8.03
CA PRO A 166 6.63 7.97 8.34
C PRO A 166 5.99 8.91 7.31
N ARG A 167 4.72 8.66 7.00
CA ARG A 167 3.90 9.48 6.09
C ARG A 167 4.36 9.50 4.63
N THR A 168 5.29 8.63 4.22
CA THR A 168 5.74 8.56 2.81
C THR A 168 4.97 7.53 1.96
N TYR A 169 4.12 6.71 2.57
CA TYR A 169 3.19 5.84 1.85
C TYR A 169 1.76 6.31 2.11
N VAL A 170 1.12 6.85 1.08
CA VAL A 170 -0.21 7.47 1.16
C VAL A 170 -1.20 6.63 0.36
N THR A 171 -2.29 6.21 0.97
CA THR A 171 -3.32 5.39 0.32
C THR A 171 -4.70 5.96 0.57
N CYS A 172 -5.69 5.54 -0.23
CA CYS A 172 -7.11 5.89 -0.09
C CYS A 172 -7.80 5.42 1.22
N GLY A 173 -7.02 4.95 2.20
CA GLY A 173 -7.49 4.64 3.54
C GLY A 173 -8.54 3.53 3.58
N HIS A 174 -9.68 3.84 4.19
CA HIS A 174 -10.79 2.90 4.40
C HIS A 174 -11.80 2.87 3.25
N GLN A 175 -12.07 4.02 2.62
CA GLN A 175 -13.12 4.12 1.59
C GLN A 175 -12.73 3.47 0.27
N ASP A 176 -11.43 3.29 0.01
CA ASP A 176 -10.93 2.69 -1.23
C ASP A 176 -11.51 3.35 -2.49
N GLY A 177 -11.66 4.67 -2.44
CA GLY A 177 -12.28 5.49 -3.48
C GLY A 177 -11.40 5.63 -4.73
N LEU A 178 -11.99 5.37 -5.89
CA LEU A 178 -11.38 5.56 -7.19
C LEU A 178 -11.31 7.07 -7.54
N GLY A 179 -10.25 7.51 -8.20
CA GLY A 179 -9.94 8.93 -8.45
C GLY A 179 -9.12 9.60 -7.34
N TYR A 180 -8.76 8.86 -6.29
CA TYR A 180 -8.01 9.37 -5.14
C TYR A 180 -6.55 9.69 -5.46
N GLY A 181 -5.87 8.83 -6.23
CA GLY A 181 -4.42 8.77 -6.33
C GLY A 181 -3.81 10.03 -6.92
N PHE A 182 -4.15 10.35 -8.17
CA PHE A 182 -3.56 11.49 -8.89
C PHE A 182 -3.76 12.83 -8.15
N LEU A 183 -4.99 13.13 -7.75
CA LEU A 183 -5.32 14.39 -7.06
C LEU A 183 -4.63 14.49 -5.69
N THR A 184 -4.62 13.39 -4.92
CA THR A 184 -3.90 13.35 -3.64
C THR A 184 -2.40 13.54 -3.85
N ALA A 185 -1.83 12.90 -4.87
CA ALA A 185 -0.40 12.97 -5.16
C ALA A 185 0.06 14.39 -5.53
N LEU A 186 -0.78 15.15 -6.23
CA LEU A 186 -0.54 16.57 -6.46
C LEU A 186 -0.44 17.33 -5.13
N GLY A 187 -1.38 17.12 -4.21
CA GLY A 187 -1.36 17.72 -2.88
C GLY A 187 -0.13 17.32 -2.05
N VAL A 188 0.25 16.03 -2.08
CA VAL A 188 1.46 15.52 -1.43
C VAL A 188 2.71 16.20 -1.99
N LYS A 189 2.80 16.36 -3.31
CA LYS A 189 3.93 17.04 -3.96
C LYS A 189 3.97 18.53 -3.64
N VAL A 190 2.84 19.20 -3.56
CA VAL A 190 2.75 20.62 -3.12
C VAL A 190 3.21 20.77 -1.67
N ALA A 191 2.82 19.86 -0.78
CA ALA A 191 3.27 19.89 0.61
C ALA A 191 4.75 19.52 0.79
N ASN A 192 5.35 18.82 -0.19
CA ASN A 192 6.73 18.32 -0.14
C ASN A 192 7.48 18.66 -1.44
N PRO A 193 7.67 19.95 -1.78
CA PRO A 193 8.16 20.36 -3.10
C PRO A 193 9.55 19.80 -3.44
N ASN A 194 10.39 19.59 -2.42
CA ASN A 194 11.76 19.09 -2.56
C ASN A 194 11.88 17.56 -2.51
N LYS A 195 10.77 16.83 -2.36
CA LYS A 195 10.75 15.36 -2.29
C LYS A 195 10.25 14.77 -3.58
N MET A 196 10.78 13.61 -3.96
CA MET A 196 10.21 12.84 -5.06
C MET A 196 8.86 12.26 -4.64
N VAL A 197 7.86 12.37 -5.51
CA VAL A 197 6.52 11.81 -5.30
C VAL A 197 6.14 11.02 -6.54
N ILE A 198 5.79 9.75 -6.35
CA ILE A 198 5.35 8.84 -7.40
C ILE A 198 3.90 8.42 -7.11
N CYS A 199 3.03 8.61 -8.09
CA CYS A 199 1.65 8.15 -8.04
C CYS A 199 1.49 6.83 -8.80
N LEU A 200 0.88 5.85 -8.15
CA LEU A 200 0.46 4.58 -8.73
C LEU A 200 -1.05 4.61 -8.93
N THR A 201 -1.51 4.83 -10.16
CA THR A 201 -2.93 4.93 -10.50
C THR A 201 -3.31 4.04 -11.68
N GLY A 202 -4.59 3.69 -11.80
CA GLY A 202 -5.13 3.02 -12.96
C GLY A 202 -5.60 4.03 -14.00
N ASP A 203 -5.77 3.60 -15.23
CA ASP A 203 -6.42 4.34 -16.31
C ASP A 203 -7.80 4.89 -15.93
N GLY A 204 -8.67 4.06 -15.35
CA GLY A 204 -10.01 4.47 -14.91
C GLY A 204 -9.98 5.46 -13.75
N GLY A 205 -9.05 5.29 -12.81
CA GLY A 205 -8.87 6.20 -11.68
C GLY A 205 -8.29 7.55 -12.08
N PHE A 206 -7.29 7.54 -12.96
CA PHE A 206 -6.67 8.76 -13.48
C PHE A 206 -7.68 9.68 -14.18
N GLN A 207 -8.67 9.09 -14.87
CA GLN A 207 -9.67 9.85 -15.61
C GLN A 207 -10.60 10.72 -14.75
N PHE A 208 -10.72 10.47 -13.44
CA PHE A 208 -11.51 11.33 -12.54
C PHE A 208 -10.90 12.73 -12.37
N GLY A 209 -9.58 12.85 -12.53
CA GLY A 209 -8.83 14.07 -12.25
C GLY A 209 -7.91 14.52 -13.37
N LEU A 210 -7.96 13.91 -14.57
CA LEU A 210 -6.95 14.14 -15.63
C LEU A 210 -6.83 15.62 -16.03
N GLN A 211 -7.89 16.42 -15.88
CA GLN A 211 -7.87 17.85 -16.18
C GLN A 211 -6.90 18.64 -15.28
N ASP A 212 -6.58 18.12 -14.10
CA ASP A 212 -5.58 18.72 -13.20
C ASP A 212 -4.14 18.53 -13.67
N LEU A 213 -3.91 17.90 -14.83
CA LEU A 213 -2.67 18.10 -15.59
C LEU A 213 -2.43 19.59 -15.90
N ALA A 214 -3.48 20.38 -16.14
CA ALA A 214 -3.39 21.83 -16.27
C ALA A 214 -2.84 22.47 -14.99
N THR A 215 -3.35 22.06 -13.82
CA THR A 215 -2.89 22.51 -12.51
C THR A 215 -1.43 22.12 -12.27
N ALA A 216 -1.07 20.87 -12.55
CA ALA A 216 0.28 20.36 -12.42
C ALA A 216 1.27 21.19 -13.26
N LYS A 217 0.91 21.50 -14.51
CA LYS A 217 1.72 22.36 -15.37
C LYS A 217 1.81 23.79 -14.85
N GLN A 218 0.67 24.42 -14.58
CA GLN A 218 0.56 25.83 -14.19
C GLN A 218 1.43 26.13 -12.96
N PHE A 219 1.45 25.23 -11.99
CA PHE A 219 2.18 25.41 -10.74
C PHE A 219 3.51 24.64 -10.68
N SER A 220 3.93 24.00 -11.78
CA SER A 220 5.15 23.16 -11.83
C SER A 220 5.20 22.15 -10.69
N ILE A 221 4.08 21.45 -10.47
CA ILE A 221 3.98 20.40 -9.46
C ILE A 221 4.65 19.16 -10.04
N ASN A 222 5.94 18.97 -9.75
CA ASN A 222 6.79 17.92 -10.33
C ASN A 222 6.47 16.50 -9.81
N LEU A 223 5.23 16.08 -10.02
CA LEU A 223 4.70 14.76 -9.72
C LEU A 223 5.00 13.81 -10.88
N ILE A 224 5.46 12.60 -10.58
CA ILE A 224 5.54 11.51 -11.55
C ILE A 224 4.32 10.61 -11.36
N THR A 225 3.49 10.49 -12.38
CA THR A 225 2.28 9.66 -12.36
C THR A 225 2.46 8.45 -13.27
N ILE A 226 2.33 7.25 -12.70
CA ILE A 226 2.33 6.00 -13.46
C ILE A 226 0.88 5.55 -13.59
N VAL A 227 0.40 5.48 -14.83
CA VAL A 227 -0.95 5.04 -15.18
C VAL A 227 -0.85 3.60 -15.66
N PHE A 228 -1.40 2.65 -14.91
CA PHE A 228 -1.52 1.26 -15.33
C PHE A 228 -2.75 1.14 -16.24
N ASN A 229 -2.49 1.01 -17.54
CA ASN A 229 -3.48 1.10 -18.60
C ASN A 229 -3.76 -0.27 -19.20
N ASN A 230 -4.83 -0.91 -18.73
CA ASN A 230 -5.33 -2.19 -19.23
C ASN A 230 -6.71 -2.04 -19.93
N ALA A 231 -7.15 -0.80 -20.16
CA ALA A 231 -8.44 -0.45 -20.72
C ALA A 231 -9.63 -1.10 -19.99
N ALA A 232 -9.56 -1.19 -18.65
CA ALA A 232 -10.58 -1.83 -17.84
C ALA A 232 -10.58 -1.43 -16.35
N TYR A 233 -11.75 -1.48 -15.73
CA TYR A 233 -11.87 -1.69 -14.29
C TYR A 233 -11.54 -3.15 -13.95
N GLY A 234 -10.26 -3.53 -14.01
CA GLY A 234 -9.79 -4.91 -14.01
C GLY A 234 -10.33 -5.80 -12.88
N ASN A 235 -10.41 -5.29 -11.65
CA ASN A 235 -11.00 -6.03 -10.52
C ASN A 235 -12.49 -6.32 -10.72
N VAL A 236 -13.25 -5.32 -11.17
CA VAL A 236 -14.69 -5.46 -11.42
C VAL A 236 -14.92 -6.45 -12.56
N ARG A 237 -14.11 -6.34 -13.62
CA ARG A 237 -14.15 -7.26 -14.77
C ARG A 237 -13.86 -8.70 -14.34
N ARG A 238 -12.78 -8.94 -13.60
CA ARG A 238 -12.44 -10.26 -13.06
C ARG A 238 -13.59 -10.83 -12.22
N ASP A 239 -14.15 -10.04 -11.30
CA ASP A 239 -15.22 -10.54 -10.43
C ASP A 239 -16.47 -10.89 -11.25
N GLN A 240 -16.80 -10.10 -12.28
CA GLN A 240 -17.87 -10.43 -13.22
C GLN A 240 -17.61 -11.75 -13.97
N GLU A 241 -16.35 -12.00 -14.35
CA GLU A 241 -15.96 -13.23 -15.04
C GLU A 241 -16.03 -14.46 -14.13
N THR A 242 -15.40 -14.40 -12.96
CA THR A 242 -15.23 -15.58 -12.09
C THR A 242 -16.41 -15.83 -11.17
N ARG A 243 -17.19 -14.81 -10.81
CA ARG A 243 -18.27 -14.93 -9.81
C ARG A 243 -19.68 -14.69 -10.34
N TYR A 244 -19.81 -14.01 -11.47
CA TYR A 244 -21.11 -13.63 -12.03
C TYR A 244 -21.34 -14.19 -13.45
N GLY A 245 -20.71 -15.33 -13.74
CA GLY A 245 -20.98 -16.13 -14.93
C GLY A 245 -20.50 -15.49 -16.24
N GLY A 246 -19.40 -14.75 -16.23
CA GLY A 246 -18.81 -14.22 -17.46
C GLY A 246 -19.46 -12.95 -18.02
N ARG A 247 -20.41 -12.34 -17.31
CA ARG A 247 -21.18 -11.20 -17.81
C ARG A 247 -20.47 -9.87 -17.56
N VAL A 248 -19.59 -9.48 -18.47
CA VAL A 248 -18.87 -8.20 -18.40
C VAL A 248 -19.81 -7.03 -18.73
N ILE A 249 -20.02 -6.11 -17.79
CA ILE A 249 -20.88 -4.92 -17.93
C ILE A 249 -20.20 -3.72 -17.28
N GLY A 250 -19.95 -2.67 -18.06
CA GLY A 250 -19.42 -1.39 -17.57
C GLY A 250 -18.00 -1.44 -17.02
N ALA A 251 -17.27 -2.53 -17.27
CA ALA A 251 -15.92 -2.74 -16.77
C ALA A 251 -14.82 -2.59 -17.85
N ASP A 252 -15.19 -2.55 -19.13
CA ASP A 252 -14.27 -2.21 -20.22
C ASP A 252 -14.26 -0.68 -20.42
N LEU A 253 -13.07 -0.13 -20.64
CA LEU A 253 -12.85 1.30 -20.84
C LEU A 253 -12.35 1.56 -22.26
N GLU A 254 -12.79 2.68 -22.83
CA GLU A 254 -12.15 3.28 -23.99
C GLU A 254 -11.33 4.46 -23.48
N ASN A 255 -10.01 4.33 -23.48
CA ASN A 255 -9.12 5.34 -22.94
C ASN A 255 -8.67 6.32 -24.03
N PRO A 256 -8.46 7.61 -23.69
CA PRO A 256 -7.74 8.50 -24.57
C PRO A 256 -6.26 8.12 -24.66
N ASP A 257 -5.55 8.68 -25.64
CA ASP A 257 -4.09 8.65 -25.69
C ASP A 257 -3.54 9.52 -24.54
N PHE A 258 -3.21 8.89 -23.41
CA PHE A 258 -2.71 9.59 -22.21
C PHE A 258 -1.41 10.35 -22.48
N PRO A 259 -0.39 9.80 -23.20
CA PRO A 259 0.78 10.57 -23.60
C PRO A 259 0.46 11.82 -24.44
N ALA A 260 -0.45 11.71 -25.42
CA ALA A 260 -0.85 12.85 -26.23
C ALA A 260 -1.59 13.92 -25.40
N LEU A 261 -2.46 13.50 -24.47
CA LEU A 261 -3.12 14.41 -23.53
C LEU A 261 -2.11 15.11 -22.61
N ALA A 262 -1.17 14.38 -22.02
CA ALA A 262 -0.12 14.97 -21.19
C ALA A 262 0.70 16.00 -21.99
N THR A 263 1.06 15.67 -23.24
CA THR A 263 1.74 16.58 -24.16
C THR A 263 0.92 17.84 -24.45
N ALA A 264 -0.40 17.70 -24.64
CA ALA A 264 -1.30 18.83 -24.88
C ALA A 264 -1.37 19.79 -23.68
N TYR A 265 -1.23 19.28 -22.45
CA TYR A 265 -1.09 20.10 -21.24
C TYR A 265 0.35 20.60 -20.99
N GLY A 266 1.31 20.24 -21.84
CA GLY A 266 2.73 20.58 -21.68
C GLY A 266 3.41 19.84 -20.52
N VAL A 267 2.91 18.66 -20.17
CA VAL A 267 3.42 17.73 -19.15
C VAL A 267 4.31 16.68 -19.82
N GLY A 268 5.37 16.22 -19.14
CA GLY A 268 6.22 15.14 -19.64
C GLY A 268 5.40 13.88 -19.92
N ALA A 269 5.60 13.26 -21.08
CA ALA A 269 4.76 12.16 -21.54
C ALA A 269 5.63 10.97 -21.97
N TYR A 270 5.29 9.79 -21.46
CA TYR A 270 5.98 8.53 -21.73
C TYR A 270 4.96 7.42 -21.93
N GLN A 271 5.27 6.46 -22.80
CA GLN A 271 4.53 5.22 -22.94
C GLN A 271 5.50 4.04 -22.87
N VAL A 272 5.16 3.04 -22.07
CA VAL A 272 6.00 1.85 -21.83
C VAL A 272 5.12 0.60 -21.81
N MET A 273 5.70 -0.53 -22.23
CA MET A 273 5.02 -1.84 -22.26
C MET A 273 5.65 -2.84 -21.28
N ASP A 274 6.75 -2.47 -20.64
CA ASP A 274 7.55 -3.36 -19.80
C ASP A 274 8.32 -2.62 -18.70
N VAL A 275 8.91 -3.39 -17.79
CA VAL A 275 9.65 -2.89 -16.62
C VAL A 275 10.94 -2.15 -17.01
N ALA A 276 11.59 -2.53 -18.11
CA ALA A 276 12.82 -1.90 -18.57
C ALA A 276 12.56 -0.49 -19.11
N GLY A 277 11.48 -0.34 -19.89
CA GLY A 277 10.93 0.94 -20.32
C GLY A 277 10.54 1.79 -19.11
N LEU A 278 9.81 1.23 -18.15
CA LEU A 278 9.44 1.94 -16.92
C LEU A 278 10.66 2.47 -16.18
N ARG A 279 11.69 1.65 -15.98
CA ARG A 279 12.94 2.06 -15.31
C ARG A 279 13.61 3.23 -16.02
N THR A 280 13.63 3.20 -17.35
CA THR A 280 14.21 4.25 -18.17
C THR A 280 13.41 5.55 -18.04
N SER A 281 12.09 5.49 -18.26
CA SER A 281 11.21 6.65 -18.18
C SER A 281 11.15 7.26 -16.77
N LEU A 282 11.18 6.45 -15.72
CA LEU A 282 11.23 6.94 -14.34
C LEU A 282 12.53 7.72 -14.06
N LYS A 283 13.68 7.22 -14.53
CA LYS A 283 14.96 7.94 -14.38
C LYS A 283 14.97 9.26 -15.14
N GLU A 284 14.44 9.26 -16.36
CA GLU A 284 14.33 10.46 -17.17
C GLU A 284 13.38 11.48 -16.54
N ALA A 285 12.19 11.05 -16.11
CA ALA A 285 11.23 11.91 -15.42
C ALA A 285 11.79 12.46 -14.12
N ALA A 286 12.47 11.64 -13.31
CA ALA A 286 13.12 12.05 -12.07
C ALA A 286 14.25 13.06 -12.25
N ALA A 287 14.95 13.02 -13.39
CA ALA A 287 16.00 13.99 -13.72
C ALA A 287 15.45 15.36 -14.15
N LYS A 288 14.16 15.43 -14.50
CA LYS A 288 13.50 16.67 -14.91
C LYS A 288 12.75 17.31 -13.74
N SER A 289 12.71 18.64 -13.75
CA SER A 289 11.92 19.43 -12.79
C SER A 289 10.57 19.82 -13.40
N GLU A 290 9.82 18.83 -13.88
CA GLU A 290 8.48 19.01 -14.48
C GLU A 290 7.55 17.85 -14.08
N PRO A 291 6.20 18.02 -14.12
CA PRO A 291 5.28 16.91 -14.00
C PRO A 291 5.46 15.91 -15.14
N ALA A 292 5.21 14.62 -14.88
CA ALA A 292 5.29 13.57 -15.87
C ALA A 292 4.15 12.54 -15.73
N VAL A 293 3.68 12.04 -16.88
CA VAL A 293 2.77 10.90 -17.01
C VAL A 293 3.50 9.78 -17.74
N ILE A 294 3.55 8.61 -17.13
CA ILE A 294 4.05 7.37 -17.70
C ILE A 294 2.85 6.44 -17.88
N ASP A 295 2.43 6.26 -19.12
CA ASP A 295 1.41 5.30 -19.53
C ASP A 295 2.05 3.91 -19.62
N PHE A 296 1.83 3.08 -18.59
CA PHE A 296 2.26 1.69 -18.57
C PHE A 296 1.13 0.83 -19.14
N VAL A 297 1.26 0.48 -20.41
CA VAL A 297 0.27 -0.30 -21.15
C VAL A 297 0.42 -1.78 -20.79
N LEU A 298 -0.70 -2.39 -20.42
CA LEU A 298 -0.82 -3.80 -20.03
C LEU A 298 -1.85 -4.48 -20.92
N GLU A 299 -1.62 -5.74 -21.22
CA GLU A 299 -2.67 -6.56 -21.81
C GLU A 299 -3.80 -6.73 -20.79
N LYS A 300 -5.04 -6.51 -21.23
CA LYS A 300 -6.23 -6.62 -20.39
C LYS A 300 -6.34 -8.02 -19.79
N GLY A 301 -6.30 -8.10 -18.45
CA GLY A 301 -6.40 -9.37 -17.73
C GLY A 301 -5.09 -10.15 -17.60
N SER A 302 -3.96 -9.57 -18.03
CA SER A 302 -2.63 -10.18 -17.84
C SER A 302 -2.09 -10.07 -16.42
N GLU A 303 -2.73 -9.26 -15.57
CA GLU A 303 -2.25 -8.99 -14.23
C GLU A 303 -2.43 -10.18 -13.28
N VAL A 304 -1.35 -10.58 -12.60
CA VAL A 304 -1.42 -11.58 -11.53
C VAL A 304 -2.01 -10.97 -10.26
N SER A 305 -2.92 -11.71 -9.63
CA SER A 305 -3.63 -11.24 -8.45
C SER A 305 -2.78 -11.29 -7.17
N PRO A 306 -2.71 -10.21 -6.36
CA PRO A 306 -2.09 -10.24 -5.05
C PRO A 306 -3.02 -10.74 -3.94
N TRP A 307 -4.27 -11.09 -4.23
CA TRP A 307 -5.27 -11.44 -3.19
C TRP A 307 -4.86 -12.57 -2.25
N PRO A 308 -4.14 -13.63 -2.68
CA PRO A 308 -3.66 -14.67 -1.76
C PRO A 308 -2.75 -14.14 -0.64
N PHE A 309 -2.07 -13.02 -0.86
CA PHE A 309 -1.23 -12.36 0.14
C PHE A 309 -1.98 -11.29 0.95
N ILE A 310 -3.14 -10.85 0.46
CA ILE A 310 -3.95 -9.82 1.12
C ILE A 310 -5.00 -10.45 2.00
N ILE A 311 -5.67 -11.52 1.55
CA ILE A 311 -6.77 -12.22 2.24
C ILE A 311 -6.45 -13.71 2.31
N ARG A 312 -6.48 -14.31 3.51
CA ARG A 312 -6.26 -15.75 3.70
C ARG A 312 -7.55 -16.54 3.42
N ASP A 313 -7.40 -17.69 2.76
CA ASP A 313 -8.37 -18.79 2.60
C ASP A 313 -9.73 -18.55 1.91
N THR A 314 -9.99 -17.41 1.26
CA THR A 314 -11.23 -17.24 0.45
C THR A 314 -11.03 -17.09 -1.06
N TRP A 315 -9.80 -16.86 -1.54
CA TRP A 315 -9.54 -16.57 -2.97
C TRP A 315 -8.74 -17.65 -3.70
N ALA A 316 -8.21 -18.65 -3.00
CA ALA A 316 -7.47 -19.74 -3.63
C ALA A 316 -8.36 -20.77 -4.37
N ASN A 317 -9.69 -20.74 -4.12
CA ASN A 317 -10.63 -21.77 -4.57
C ASN A 317 -11.84 -21.23 -5.36
N GLY A 318 -11.74 -20.03 -5.96
CA GLY A 318 -12.83 -19.41 -6.73
C GLY A 318 -12.38 -18.82 -8.05
#